data_AF-A0A1S9I169-F1
#
_entry.id   AF-A0A1S9I169-F1
#
_cell.length_a   1.000
_cell.length_b   1.000
_cell.length_c   1.000
_cell.angle_alpha   90.00
_cell.angle_beta   90.00
_cell.angle_gamma   90.00
#
_symmetry.space_group_name_H-M   'P 1'
#
loop_
_entity.id
_entity.type
_entity.pdbx_description
1 polymer ?
#
loop_
_entity_poly.entity_id
_entity_poly.type
_entity_poly.pdbx_seq_one_letter_code
_entity_poly.pdbx_strand_id
1 'polypeptide(L)'
;MYKKRVIYLMVCVFFIVNTNCKVKGIDNIPKEKVLIVHDNFNSFLYDNNIIYSVRELLGAFNAKVKIIDLDNYKEKEIYNYDYVFVIAVDEEVNKKCFFIEDLKKYNKKICWIGKGIDIFLQNNPKYKMKYIGTKRDITETYYSNKKSMNISNMEKFYLESNKYFTILNPYSTDTKIYAYLSNGQDYFPYIINEKNLWHISEIDNNSIIFYIFSDVLNDIFEVNKFEKEKVFIRIEDVNPLIDIDKLKSIADFLYSEDIPFIISLVPIVMDSKTGYTTGISDKKEFIETIKYMQKKGGSIILYGYINQNSKKEKIKESYKFKNQKVSNSLNFDMQKYVYDKVGKNLDECVKNHIYPLGFGATHYDMDIREYKELKKYFSTYVGQYQNNNKFIFNAYPYILKDTETFNIFIPENLGNIENNGSLWLREIQENFRRISIVRGYTAGVFFNPNMDINYLKNLVDYFKSQNVNFLDLKEEENWVKWNDIKVSSKDGIFNVKYKETEEFNKKNFKKKQLIDRVNFIIIIIVTVFVTIFFLSKKKDRNKFLK
;
A
#
# COMPACT_ATOMS: atom_id res chain seq x y z
N MET A 1 27.89 -59.41 -3.61
CA MET A 1 27.06 -58.85 -2.52
C MET A 1 26.97 -57.32 -2.45
N TYR A 2 27.80 -56.54 -3.16
CA TYR A 2 27.81 -55.07 -3.07
C TYR A 2 26.73 -54.36 -3.91
N LYS A 3 26.38 -54.87 -5.11
CA LYS A 3 25.40 -54.24 -6.01
C LYS A 3 23.94 -54.21 -5.47
N LYS A 4 23.53 -55.19 -4.66
CA LYS A 4 22.16 -55.23 -4.09
C LYS A 4 21.96 -54.25 -2.91
N ARG A 5 23.04 -53.87 -2.20
CA ARG A 5 22.96 -52.90 -1.09
C ARG A 5 22.84 -51.45 -1.57
N VAL A 6 23.46 -51.11 -2.71
CA VAL A 6 23.37 -49.76 -3.29
C VAL A 6 21.98 -49.48 -3.86
N ILE A 7 21.31 -50.48 -4.44
CA ILE A 7 19.94 -50.35 -4.93
C ILE A 7 18.94 -50.17 -3.77
N TYR A 8 19.11 -50.89 -2.66
CA TYR A 8 18.30 -50.67 -1.46
C TYR A 8 18.53 -49.29 -0.85
N LEU A 9 19.76 -48.78 -0.87
CA LEU A 9 20.07 -47.43 -0.38
C LEU A 9 19.45 -46.33 -1.28
N MET A 10 19.49 -46.50 -2.62
CA MET A 10 18.82 -45.57 -3.55
C MET A 10 17.30 -45.62 -3.45
N VAL A 11 16.70 -46.79 -3.21
CA VAL A 11 15.24 -46.93 -3.02
C VAL A 11 14.81 -46.35 -1.67
N CYS A 12 15.61 -46.50 -0.61
CA CYS A 12 15.35 -45.82 0.67
C CYS A 12 15.49 -44.30 0.55
N VAL A 13 16.45 -43.78 -0.22
CA VAL A 13 16.56 -42.34 -0.50
C VAL A 13 15.38 -41.85 -1.35
N PHE A 14 14.87 -42.65 -2.29
CA PHE A 14 13.67 -42.29 -3.06
C PHE A 14 12.36 -42.35 -2.25
N PHE A 15 12.29 -43.15 -1.20
CA PHE A 15 11.15 -43.18 -0.28
C PHE A 15 11.22 -42.10 0.82
N ILE A 16 12.40 -41.59 1.14
CA ILE A 16 12.56 -40.46 2.09
C ILE A 16 12.33 -39.10 1.40
N VAL A 17 12.43 -39.02 0.06
CA VAL A 17 12.15 -37.77 -0.69
C VAL A 17 10.67 -37.65 -1.12
N ASN A 18 9.84 -38.68 -0.90
CA ASN A 18 8.40 -38.65 -1.16
C ASN A 18 7.53 -38.61 0.11
N THR A 19 8.09 -38.16 1.24
CA THR A 19 7.21 -37.65 2.30
C THR A 19 6.53 -36.41 1.75
N ASN A 20 5.25 -36.56 1.41
CA ASN A 20 4.33 -35.46 1.16
C ASN A 20 4.73 -34.25 2.02
N CYS A 21 5.32 -33.24 1.38
CA CYS A 21 5.15 -31.87 1.84
C CYS A 21 3.65 -31.61 1.71
N LYS A 22 2.88 -32.08 2.69
CA LYS A 22 1.77 -31.31 3.19
C LYS A 22 2.41 -29.99 3.55
N VAL A 23 2.30 -29.04 2.62
CA VAL A 23 2.37 -27.63 2.92
C VAL A 23 1.53 -27.50 4.18
N LYS A 24 2.19 -27.34 5.34
CA LYS A 24 1.52 -26.72 6.47
C LYS A 24 1.18 -25.35 5.93
N GLY A 25 -0.06 -25.21 5.45
CA GLY A 25 -0.66 -23.90 5.33
C GLY A 25 -0.40 -23.23 6.67
N ILE A 26 0.06 -21.98 6.59
CA ILE A 26 0.12 -21.06 7.72
C ILE A 26 -1.03 -21.39 8.65
N ASP A 27 -0.68 -21.72 9.88
CA ASP A 27 -1.61 -22.21 10.89
C ASP A 27 -2.92 -21.42 10.79
N ASN A 28 -4.06 -22.14 10.77
CA ASN A 28 -5.40 -21.56 10.90
C ASN A 28 -5.54 -20.98 12.32
N ILE A 29 -4.73 -19.97 12.66
CA ILE A 29 -4.89 -19.17 13.87
C ILE A 29 -6.24 -18.48 13.70
N PRO A 30 -7.23 -18.78 14.57
CA PRO A 30 -8.55 -18.17 14.47
C PRO A 30 -8.39 -16.65 14.47
N LYS A 31 -9.02 -15.99 13.50
CA LYS A 31 -9.01 -14.52 13.45
C LYS A 31 -9.83 -13.97 14.61
N GLU A 32 -9.27 -13.01 15.32
CA GLU A 32 -9.98 -12.26 16.36
C GLU A 32 -11.18 -11.56 15.75
N LYS A 33 -12.38 -11.77 16.30
CA LYS A 33 -13.59 -11.17 15.73
C LYS A 33 -13.75 -9.75 16.26
N VAL A 34 -13.72 -8.77 15.38
CA VAL A 34 -13.86 -7.36 15.73
C VAL A 34 -15.15 -6.82 15.15
N LEU A 35 -15.95 -6.18 16.00
CA LEU A 35 -17.07 -5.35 15.57
C LEU A 35 -16.70 -3.89 15.70
N ILE A 36 -16.78 -3.13 14.60
CA ILE A 36 -16.75 -1.66 14.63
C ILE A 36 -18.19 -1.17 14.55
N VAL A 37 -18.63 -0.42 15.56
CA VAL A 37 -19.92 0.29 15.58
C VAL A 37 -19.66 1.79 15.45
N HIS A 38 -20.41 2.45 14.57
CA HIS A 38 -20.32 3.90 14.34
C HIS A 38 -21.71 4.49 14.13
N ASP A 39 -21.92 5.78 14.40
CA ASP A 39 -23.23 6.42 14.19
C ASP A 39 -23.28 7.45 13.04
N ASN A 40 -22.13 7.91 12.57
CA ASN A 40 -22.06 8.85 11.45
C ASN A 40 -20.72 8.73 10.73
N PHE A 41 -20.75 8.57 9.40
CA PHE A 41 -19.54 8.65 8.57
C PHE A 41 -18.97 10.08 8.46
N ASN A 42 -19.76 11.11 8.79
CA ASN A 42 -19.45 12.53 8.52
C ASN A 42 -19.02 13.36 9.75
N SER A 43 -18.92 12.78 10.95
CA SER A 43 -18.61 13.54 12.18
C SER A 43 -17.15 13.96 12.30
N PHE A 44 -16.25 13.36 11.52
CA PHE A 44 -14.92 13.89 11.29
C PHE A 44 -15.03 14.92 10.16
N LEU A 45 -14.79 16.19 10.49
CA LEU A 45 -14.63 17.22 9.47
C LEU A 45 -13.64 16.70 8.41
N TYR A 46 -14.06 16.75 7.14
CA TYR A 46 -13.43 16.18 5.95
C TYR A 46 -13.71 14.68 5.72
N ASP A 47 -14.00 14.31 4.46
CA ASP A 47 -14.26 12.98 3.85
C ASP A 47 -13.18 11.89 4.12
N ASN A 48 -12.53 11.93 5.27
CA ASN A 48 -11.60 10.95 5.81
C ASN A 48 -12.40 9.88 6.54
N ASN A 49 -12.67 8.77 5.86
CA ASN A 49 -13.38 7.65 6.45
C ASN A 49 -12.42 6.87 7.38
N ILE A 50 -12.15 7.46 8.56
CA ILE A 50 -11.28 6.90 9.59
C ILE A 50 -11.72 5.50 10.01
N ILE A 51 -13.02 5.19 9.92
CA ILE A 51 -13.57 3.84 10.16
C ILE A 51 -12.94 2.82 9.21
N TYR A 52 -12.84 3.14 7.91
CA TYR A 52 -12.15 2.27 6.96
C TYR A 52 -10.64 2.25 7.19
N SER A 53 -10.04 3.35 7.62
CA SER A 53 -8.63 3.35 8.00
C SER A 53 -8.34 2.38 9.14
N VAL A 54 -9.16 2.43 10.20
CA VAL A 54 -9.06 1.51 11.33
C VAL A 54 -9.33 0.07 10.87
N ARG A 55 -10.34 -0.17 10.02
CA ARG A 55 -10.60 -1.51 9.47
C ARG A 55 -9.38 -2.11 8.78
N GLU A 56 -8.71 -1.36 7.90
CA GLU A 56 -7.52 -1.85 7.20
C GLU A 56 -6.35 -2.03 8.18
N LEU A 57 -6.12 -1.08 9.09
CA LEU A 57 -5.07 -1.16 10.12
C LEU A 57 -5.17 -2.43 10.96
N LEU A 58 -6.40 -2.87 11.29
CA LEU A 58 -6.64 -4.11 12.03
C LEU A 58 -6.18 -5.38 11.29
N GLY A 59 -5.85 -5.31 10.00
CA GLY A 59 -5.17 -6.38 9.27
C GLY A 59 -3.75 -6.69 9.77
N ALA A 60 -3.11 -5.77 10.50
CA ALA A 60 -1.84 -6.04 11.19
C ALA A 60 -2.02 -6.99 12.40
N PHE A 61 -3.26 -7.15 12.89
CA PHE A 61 -3.57 -7.87 14.14
C PHE A 61 -4.36 -9.17 13.91
N ASN A 62 -4.30 -9.72 12.69
CA ASN A 62 -5.05 -10.93 12.29
C ASN A 62 -6.56 -10.86 12.63
N ALA A 63 -7.16 -9.68 12.51
CA ALA A 63 -8.54 -9.44 12.87
C ALA A 63 -9.52 -9.73 11.71
N LYS A 64 -10.69 -10.28 12.02
CA LYS A 64 -11.84 -10.33 11.14
C LYS A 64 -12.84 -9.25 11.55
N VAL A 65 -12.88 -8.17 10.77
CA VAL A 65 -13.66 -6.98 11.09
C VAL A 65 -15.03 -7.00 10.42
N LYS A 66 -16.08 -6.67 11.19
CA LYS A 66 -17.40 -6.28 10.67
C LYS A 66 -17.66 -4.84 11.08
N ILE A 67 -18.13 -4.02 10.14
CA ILE A 67 -18.58 -2.65 10.40
C ILE A 67 -20.11 -2.65 10.42
N ILE A 68 -20.71 -2.01 11.42
CA ILE A 68 -22.16 -1.82 11.54
C ILE A 68 -22.43 -0.36 11.90
N ASP A 69 -23.36 0.24 11.16
CA ASP A 69 -23.98 1.50 11.57
C ASP A 69 -24.87 1.24 12.80
N LEU A 70 -24.76 2.08 13.82
CA LEU A 70 -25.51 1.98 15.06
C LEU A 70 -27.02 1.86 14.80
N ASP A 71 -27.54 2.50 13.74
CA ASP A 71 -28.94 2.38 13.34
C ASP A 71 -29.35 0.96 12.92
N ASN A 72 -28.39 0.15 12.52
CA ASN A 72 -28.58 -1.25 12.13
C ASN A 72 -28.18 -2.26 13.23
N TYR A 73 -27.71 -1.79 14.39
CA TYR A 73 -27.35 -2.66 15.51
C TYR A 73 -28.54 -3.48 16.03
N LYS A 74 -28.33 -4.77 16.27
CA LYS A 74 -29.29 -5.69 16.87
C LYS A 74 -28.90 -6.03 18.30
N GLU A 75 -29.88 -6.07 19.20
CA GLU A 75 -29.68 -6.47 20.60
C GLU A 75 -28.89 -7.78 20.68
N LYS A 76 -27.93 -7.85 21.60
CA LYS A 76 -27.03 -8.98 21.85
C LYS A 76 -26.07 -9.34 20.72
N GLU A 77 -26.00 -8.55 19.64
CA GLU A 77 -25.07 -8.84 18.54
C GLU A 77 -23.60 -8.76 18.98
N ILE A 78 -23.26 -7.85 19.90
CA ILE A 78 -21.86 -7.67 20.35
C ILE A 78 -21.23 -8.93 20.97
N TYR A 79 -22.02 -9.82 21.57
CA TYR A 79 -21.48 -11.02 22.24
C TYR A 79 -20.86 -12.04 21.28
N ASN A 80 -21.09 -11.88 19.96
CA ASN A 80 -20.49 -12.72 18.92
C ASN A 80 -19.04 -12.34 18.57
N TYR A 81 -18.54 -11.23 19.12
CA TYR A 81 -17.23 -10.66 18.83
C TYR A 81 -16.33 -10.73 20.04
N ASP A 82 -15.02 -10.60 19.82
CA ASP A 82 -13.99 -10.60 20.85
C ASP A 82 -13.62 -9.16 21.25
N TYR A 83 -13.70 -8.25 20.29
CA TYR A 83 -13.45 -6.83 20.45
C TYR A 83 -14.61 -6.02 19.88
N VAL A 84 -15.01 -4.97 20.61
CA VAL A 84 -15.99 -3.99 20.13
C VAL A 84 -15.32 -2.62 20.09
N PHE A 85 -15.15 -2.09 18.90
CA PHE A 85 -14.69 -0.74 18.65
C PHE A 85 -15.90 0.16 18.46
N VAL A 86 -15.98 1.23 19.26
CA VAL A 86 -17.01 2.26 19.15
C VAL A 86 -16.31 3.50 18.62
N ILE A 87 -16.57 3.86 17.36
CA ILE A 87 -15.89 4.98 16.68
C ILE A 87 -16.93 5.99 16.26
N ALA A 88 -16.73 7.24 16.69
CA ALA A 88 -17.62 8.35 16.37
C ALA A 88 -19.06 8.06 16.80
N VAL A 89 -19.35 8.58 17.98
CA VAL A 89 -20.68 8.68 18.51
C VAL A 89 -20.98 10.18 18.66
N ASP A 90 -21.76 10.75 17.75
CA ASP A 90 -22.44 12.02 18.00
C ASP A 90 -23.48 11.83 19.13
N GLU A 91 -24.14 12.91 19.54
CA GLU A 91 -25.13 12.92 20.65
C GLU A 91 -26.33 11.95 20.44
N GLU A 92 -26.39 11.22 19.32
CA GLU A 92 -27.45 10.29 18.94
C GLU A 92 -27.37 8.89 19.56
N VAL A 93 -26.26 8.47 20.20
CA VAL A 93 -26.23 7.20 20.96
C VAL A 93 -27.32 7.12 22.03
N ASN A 94 -27.75 8.27 22.54
CA ASN A 94 -28.89 8.39 23.46
C ASN A 94 -30.19 7.77 22.90
N LYS A 95 -30.34 7.62 21.57
CA LYS A 95 -31.55 7.08 20.94
C LYS A 95 -31.65 5.55 21.02
N LYS A 96 -30.59 4.82 21.41
CA LYS A 96 -30.57 3.34 21.44
C LYS A 96 -30.08 2.74 22.77
N CYS A 97 -30.97 2.68 23.76
CA CYS A 97 -30.70 2.10 25.09
C CYS A 97 -30.10 0.68 25.04
N PHE A 98 -30.52 -0.18 24.09
CA PHE A 98 -30.07 -1.58 24.04
C PHE A 98 -28.57 -1.75 23.79
N PHE A 99 -27.94 -0.90 22.97
CA PHE A 99 -26.50 -1.01 22.67
C PHE A 99 -25.65 -0.69 23.91
N ILE A 100 -25.99 0.38 24.64
CA ILE A 100 -25.32 0.75 25.88
C ILE A 100 -25.52 -0.30 26.96
N GLU A 101 -26.73 -0.86 27.08
CA GLU A 101 -27.00 -1.94 28.05
C GLU A 101 -26.22 -3.22 27.73
N ASP A 102 -26.07 -3.57 26.46
CA ASP A 102 -25.21 -4.67 26.05
C ASP A 102 -23.73 -4.38 26.39
N LEU A 103 -23.22 -3.18 26.08
CA LEU A 103 -21.84 -2.79 26.41
C LEU A 103 -21.54 -2.84 27.92
N LYS A 104 -22.52 -2.48 28.76
CA LYS A 104 -22.38 -2.56 30.24
C LYS A 104 -22.19 -4.00 30.71
N LYS A 105 -22.87 -4.95 30.08
CA LYS A 105 -22.81 -6.40 30.37
C LYS A 105 -21.65 -7.09 29.66
N TYR A 106 -21.11 -6.51 28.60
CA TYR A 106 -19.98 -7.04 27.86
C TYR A 106 -18.71 -7.09 28.71
N ASN A 107 -18.06 -8.26 28.71
CA ASN A 107 -16.90 -8.55 29.55
C ASN A 107 -15.59 -8.70 28.76
N LYS A 108 -15.65 -8.75 27.42
CA LYS A 108 -14.46 -8.71 26.57
C LYS A 108 -14.08 -7.26 26.23
N LYS A 109 -13.13 -7.05 25.31
CA LYS A 109 -12.48 -5.76 25.11
C LYS A 109 -13.36 -4.75 24.38
N ILE A 110 -13.46 -3.55 24.94
CA ILE A 110 -14.15 -2.40 24.37
C ILE A 110 -13.08 -1.36 24.05
N CYS A 111 -13.08 -0.85 22.82
CA CYS A 111 -12.23 0.25 22.38
C CYS A 111 -13.11 1.42 21.97
N TRP A 112 -13.26 2.41 22.83
CA TRP A 112 -14.06 3.60 22.60
C TRP A 112 -13.18 4.73 22.07
N ILE A 113 -13.56 5.31 20.93
CA ILE A 113 -12.79 6.35 20.25
C ILE A 113 -13.66 7.60 20.05
N GLY A 114 -13.25 8.71 20.66
CA GLY A 114 -13.89 10.00 20.48
C GLY A 114 -15.01 10.30 21.49
N LYS A 115 -16.12 10.87 21.00
CA LYS A 115 -17.24 11.40 21.79
C LYS A 115 -18.21 10.32 22.30
N GLY A 116 -19.17 10.71 23.13
CA GLY A 116 -20.30 9.87 23.61
C GLY A 116 -19.97 8.90 24.74
N ILE A 117 -18.72 8.85 25.19
CA ILE A 117 -18.27 7.97 26.28
C ILE A 117 -18.96 8.29 27.61
N ASP A 118 -19.37 9.54 27.79
CA ASP A 118 -20.11 10.01 28.97
C ASP A 118 -21.42 9.25 29.16
N ILE A 119 -22.13 8.94 28.07
CA ILE A 119 -23.36 8.13 28.10
C ILE A 119 -23.06 6.71 28.59
N PHE A 120 -21.94 6.13 28.16
CA PHE A 120 -21.54 4.79 28.58
C PHE A 120 -21.04 4.72 30.03
N LEU A 121 -20.38 5.78 30.50
CA LEU A 121 -19.92 5.92 31.88
C LEU A 121 -21.06 6.30 32.85
N GLN A 122 -22.12 6.93 32.36
CA GLN A 122 -23.26 7.33 33.18
C GLN A 122 -23.94 6.09 33.81
N ASN A 123 -24.10 6.13 35.14
CA ASN A 123 -24.68 5.04 35.93
C ASN A 123 -23.97 3.68 35.73
N ASN A 124 -22.67 3.71 35.41
CA ASN A 124 -21.87 2.50 35.19
C ASN A 124 -20.78 2.37 36.28
N PRO A 125 -21.07 1.75 37.44
CA PRO A 125 -20.13 1.65 38.55
C PRO A 125 -18.92 0.75 38.25
N LYS A 126 -18.89 0.11 37.07
CA LYS A 126 -17.79 -0.76 36.64
C LYS A 126 -16.50 0.02 36.43
N TYR A 127 -16.55 1.28 36.04
CA TYR A 127 -15.37 2.10 35.71
C TYR A 127 -15.27 3.30 36.63
N LYS A 128 -14.05 3.62 37.06
CA LYS A 128 -13.74 4.70 37.99
C LYS A 128 -13.07 5.87 37.23
N MET A 129 -13.78 6.35 36.22
CA MET A 129 -13.40 7.48 35.38
C MET A 129 -14.57 8.47 35.27
N LYS A 130 -14.26 9.76 35.16
CA LYS A 130 -15.26 10.82 34.98
C LYS A 130 -14.99 11.55 33.68
N TYR A 131 -16.03 11.72 32.86
CA TYR A 131 -15.98 12.64 31.73
C TYR A 131 -15.92 14.08 32.22
N ILE A 132 -14.94 14.84 31.72
CA ILE A 132 -14.70 16.24 32.13
C ILE A 132 -15.23 17.22 31.07
N GLY A 133 -15.22 16.83 29.80
CA GLY A 133 -15.59 17.70 28.69
C GLY A 133 -14.74 17.42 27.46
N THR A 134 -14.81 18.34 26.50
CA THR A 134 -13.93 18.35 25.32
C THR A 134 -12.97 19.54 25.38
N LYS A 135 -11.78 19.38 24.79
CA LYS A 135 -10.75 20.42 24.64
C LYS A 135 -10.39 20.61 23.19
N ARG A 136 -10.15 21.86 22.78
CA ARG A 136 -9.78 22.24 21.40
C ARG A 136 -8.42 22.94 21.30
N ASP A 137 -7.87 23.32 22.44
CA ASP A 137 -6.60 24.01 22.63
C ASP A 137 -5.40 23.05 22.77
N ILE A 138 -5.58 21.76 22.42
CA ILE A 138 -4.53 20.76 22.49
C ILE A 138 -3.57 20.92 21.32
N THR A 139 -2.28 21.12 21.63
CA THR A 139 -1.21 21.38 20.66
C THR A 139 -0.08 20.35 20.76
N GLU A 140 -0.09 19.49 21.78
CA GLU A 140 0.99 18.58 22.08
C GLU A 140 0.47 17.20 22.50
N THR A 141 1.22 16.15 22.17
CA THR A 141 1.03 14.81 22.74
C THR A 141 2.36 14.23 23.21
N TYR A 142 2.29 13.41 24.25
CA TYR A 142 3.43 12.77 24.87
C TYR A 142 3.22 11.26 24.85
N TYR A 143 4.20 10.56 24.31
CA TYR A 143 4.12 9.11 24.16
C TYR A 143 5.49 8.42 24.24
N SER A 144 5.51 7.18 24.72
CA SER A 144 6.65 6.28 24.62
C SER A 144 6.16 4.84 24.49
N ASN A 145 6.77 4.09 23.57
CA ASN A 145 6.59 2.64 23.48
C ASN A 145 7.41 1.86 24.52
N LYS A 146 8.21 2.57 25.34
CA LYS A 146 8.96 1.99 26.47
C LYS A 146 8.00 1.87 27.66
N LYS A 147 8.12 0.77 28.42
CA LYS A 147 7.19 0.40 29.52
C LYS A 147 7.04 1.43 30.67
N SER A 148 7.75 2.56 30.64
CA SER A 148 7.59 3.62 31.65
C SER A 148 6.39 4.50 31.31
N MET A 149 5.32 4.38 32.10
CA MET A 149 4.12 5.22 31.98
C MET A 149 4.27 6.62 32.60
N ASN A 150 5.49 7.01 32.99
CA ASN A 150 5.75 8.34 33.51
C ASN A 150 6.01 9.31 32.34
N ILE A 151 5.20 10.36 32.27
CA ILE A 151 5.25 11.40 31.23
C ILE A 151 6.63 12.04 31.06
N SER A 152 7.44 12.12 32.12
CA SER A 152 8.82 12.65 32.06
C SER A 152 9.75 11.84 31.15
N ASN A 153 9.43 10.58 30.85
CA ASN A 153 10.18 9.72 29.94
C ASN A 153 9.55 9.61 28.54
N MET A 154 8.44 10.33 28.31
CA MET A 154 7.74 10.32 27.04
C MET A 154 8.30 11.36 26.09
N GLU A 155 8.36 11.00 24.82
CA GLU A 155 8.74 11.92 23.76
C GLU A 155 7.56 12.83 23.43
N LYS A 156 7.89 14.10 23.17
CA LYS A 156 6.94 15.14 22.83
C LYS A 156 6.75 15.23 21.32
N PHE A 157 5.50 15.35 20.89
CA PHE A 157 5.11 15.59 19.51
C PHE A 157 4.12 16.74 19.42
N TYR A 158 4.26 17.56 18.39
CA TYR A 158 3.35 18.66 18.11
C TYR A 158 2.15 18.19 17.29
N LEU A 159 0.99 18.77 17.57
CA LEU A 159 -0.27 18.49 16.91
C LEU A 159 -0.73 19.72 16.14
N GLU A 160 -0.91 19.57 14.84
CA GLU A 160 -1.58 20.54 13.99
C GLU A 160 -3.09 20.25 14.02
N SER A 161 -3.79 20.66 15.09
CA SER A 161 -5.20 20.27 15.21
C SER A 161 -6.11 21.33 15.82
N ASN A 162 -7.20 21.62 15.10
CA ASN A 162 -8.37 22.36 15.58
C ASN A 162 -9.50 21.40 16.05
N LYS A 163 -9.16 20.18 16.47
CA LYS A 163 -10.12 19.11 16.82
C LYS A 163 -10.57 19.16 18.27
N TYR A 164 -11.67 18.47 18.55
CA TYR A 164 -12.17 18.26 19.90
C TYR A 164 -11.64 16.94 20.46
N PHE A 165 -10.86 17.03 21.52
CA PHE A 165 -10.37 15.88 22.28
C PHE A 165 -11.28 15.62 23.47
N THR A 166 -11.84 14.41 23.58
CA THR A 166 -12.61 13.95 24.74
C THR A 166 -11.69 13.75 25.95
N ILE A 167 -11.95 14.44 27.05
CA ILE A 167 -11.11 14.38 28.26
C ILE A 167 -11.81 13.56 29.35
N LEU A 168 -11.11 12.54 29.84
CA LEU A 168 -11.50 11.75 31.00
C LEU A 168 -10.52 11.99 32.16
N ASN A 169 -11.05 12.05 33.38
CA ASN A 169 -10.26 12.05 34.60
C ASN A 169 -10.44 10.72 35.34
N PRO A 170 -9.39 9.88 35.39
CA PRO A 170 -9.42 8.68 36.21
C PRO A 170 -9.25 9.02 37.69
N TYR A 171 -9.96 8.31 38.56
CA TYR A 171 -9.82 8.42 40.02
C TYR A 171 -9.53 7.06 40.67
N SER A 172 -9.23 6.04 39.85
CA SER A 172 -8.70 4.75 40.29
C SER A 172 -7.19 4.70 40.06
N THR A 173 -6.48 4.10 41.02
CA THR A 173 -5.05 3.80 40.89
C THR A 173 -4.77 2.65 39.92
N ASP A 174 -5.78 1.86 39.59
CA ASP A 174 -5.65 0.72 38.67
C ASP A 174 -5.75 1.12 37.19
N THR A 175 -6.13 2.38 36.92
CA THR A 175 -6.26 2.91 35.57
C THR A 175 -4.89 3.19 34.97
N LYS A 176 -4.63 2.63 33.79
CA LYS A 176 -3.38 2.82 33.05
C LYS A 176 -3.54 3.92 32.01
N ILE A 177 -2.56 4.82 31.93
CA ILE A 177 -2.50 5.88 30.91
C ILE A 177 -1.31 5.57 30.01
N TYR A 178 -1.58 5.41 28.71
CA TYR A 178 -0.56 5.04 27.70
C TYR A 178 0.03 6.24 26.99
N ALA A 179 -0.69 7.36 26.95
CA ALA A 179 -0.27 8.59 26.30
C ALA A 179 -0.96 9.79 26.94
N TYR A 180 -0.38 10.98 26.79
CA TYR A 180 -0.94 12.23 27.30
C TYR A 180 -1.12 13.26 26.17
N LEU A 181 -2.07 14.16 26.36
CA LEU A 181 -2.28 15.39 25.61
C LEU A 181 -1.85 16.58 26.45
N SER A 182 -1.48 17.70 25.82
CA SER A 182 -1.26 18.96 26.52
C SER A 182 -1.65 20.17 25.66
N ASN A 183 -2.07 21.25 26.33
CA ASN A 183 -2.23 22.58 25.78
C ASN A 183 -1.03 23.51 26.10
N GLY A 184 0.07 22.93 26.59
CA GLY A 184 1.26 23.65 27.03
C GLY A 184 1.24 24.11 28.50
N GLN A 185 0.10 23.98 29.19
CA GLN A 185 -0.04 24.30 30.61
C GLN A 185 -0.38 23.06 31.44
N ASP A 186 -1.41 22.34 31.00
CA ASP A 186 -1.95 21.17 31.68
C ASP A 186 -1.69 19.89 30.89
N TYR A 187 -1.76 18.74 31.58
CA TYR A 187 -1.69 17.42 30.97
C TYR A 187 -3.02 16.70 31.14
N PHE A 188 -3.46 16.05 30.06
CA PHE A 188 -4.70 15.28 30.02
C PHE A 188 -4.41 13.86 29.53
N PRO A 189 -5.03 12.81 30.07
CA PRO A 189 -4.87 11.47 29.53
C PRO A 189 -5.38 11.38 28.07
N TYR A 190 -4.56 10.85 27.17
CA TYR A 190 -4.92 10.64 25.76
C TYR A 190 -5.57 9.26 25.54
N ILE A 191 -4.82 8.20 25.89
CA ILE A 191 -5.25 6.81 25.79
C ILE A 191 -5.23 6.17 27.17
N ILE A 192 -6.38 5.67 27.58
CA ILE A 192 -6.62 5.13 28.91
C ILE A 192 -7.11 3.69 28.80
N ASN A 193 -6.64 2.82 29.71
CA ASN A 193 -7.22 1.51 29.93
C ASN A 193 -7.67 1.36 31.38
N GLU A 194 -8.92 0.96 31.57
CA GLU A 194 -9.42 0.47 32.85
C GLU A 194 -10.22 -0.81 32.62
N LYS A 195 -9.77 -1.92 33.24
CA LYS A 195 -10.38 -3.24 33.06
C LYS A 195 -10.44 -3.59 31.56
N ASN A 196 -11.64 -3.88 31.04
CA ASN A 196 -11.86 -4.23 29.65
C ASN A 196 -12.16 -3.03 28.73
N LEU A 197 -12.16 -1.79 29.25
CA LEU A 197 -12.41 -0.58 28.49
C LEU A 197 -11.09 0.12 28.15
N TRP A 198 -10.90 0.38 26.87
CA TRP A 198 -9.91 1.28 26.31
C TRP A 198 -10.62 2.52 25.80
N HIS A 199 -10.13 3.70 26.17
CA HIS A 199 -10.63 4.98 25.67
C HIS A 199 -9.50 5.72 24.96
N ILE A 200 -9.77 6.14 23.73
CA ILE A 200 -8.89 6.95 22.89
C ILE A 200 -9.62 8.27 22.64
N SER A 201 -9.00 9.39 23.02
CA SER A 201 -9.64 10.71 22.98
C SER A 201 -10.08 11.15 21.57
N GLU A 202 -9.24 10.89 20.56
CA GLU A 202 -9.42 11.28 19.16
C GLU A 202 -8.38 10.56 18.29
N ILE A 203 -8.65 10.33 17.00
CA ILE A 203 -7.70 9.84 15.99
C ILE A 203 -7.96 10.52 14.63
N ASP A 204 -7.00 10.47 13.74
CA ASP A 204 -7.14 10.87 12.33
C ASP A 204 -6.11 10.17 11.46
N ASN A 205 -6.19 10.35 10.14
CA ASN A 205 -5.23 9.77 9.22
C ASN A 205 -3.93 10.60 9.21
N ASN A 206 -2.79 9.92 9.01
CA ASN A 206 -1.46 10.52 8.77
C ASN A 206 -0.89 11.43 9.88
N SER A 207 -1.44 11.37 11.08
CA SER A 207 -0.95 12.14 12.21
C SER A 207 -0.13 11.29 13.17
N ILE A 208 0.55 11.94 14.10
CA ILE A 208 1.22 11.24 15.20
C ILE A 208 0.22 10.47 16.08
N ILE A 209 -1.00 10.99 16.29
CA ILE A 209 -2.00 10.31 17.13
C ILE A 209 -2.50 9.02 16.47
N PHE A 210 -2.47 8.91 15.14
CA PHE A 210 -2.70 7.65 14.44
C PHE A 210 -1.61 6.60 14.72
N TYR A 211 -0.35 7.01 14.74
CA TYR A 211 0.77 6.12 15.03
C TYR A 211 0.79 5.69 16.50
N ILE A 212 0.51 6.61 17.42
CA ILE A 212 0.33 6.27 18.85
C ILE A 212 -0.79 5.24 19.02
N PHE A 213 -1.95 5.47 18.40
CA PHE A 213 -3.05 4.51 18.40
C PHE A 213 -2.62 3.16 17.80
N SER A 214 -1.94 3.19 16.65
CA SER A 214 -1.45 1.99 15.95
C SER A 214 -0.48 1.16 16.80
N ASP A 215 0.37 1.81 17.61
CA ASP A 215 1.24 1.09 18.53
C ASP A 215 0.45 0.51 19.72
N VAL A 216 -0.44 1.29 20.34
CA VAL A 216 -1.23 0.84 21.49
C VAL A 216 -2.19 -0.30 21.13
N LEU A 217 -2.55 -0.46 19.85
CA LEU A 217 -3.25 -1.66 19.39
C LEU A 217 -2.49 -2.96 19.74
N ASN A 218 -1.16 -2.95 19.82
CA ASN A 218 -0.40 -4.10 20.32
C ASN A 218 -0.80 -4.47 21.76
N ASP A 219 -0.99 -3.50 22.64
CA ASP A 219 -1.43 -3.75 24.02
C ASP A 219 -2.91 -4.15 24.06
N ILE A 220 -3.75 -3.56 23.20
CA ILE A 220 -5.18 -3.93 23.07
C ILE A 220 -5.31 -5.39 22.62
N PHE A 221 -4.56 -5.82 21.60
CA PHE A 221 -4.59 -7.18 21.06
C PHE A 221 -3.63 -8.15 21.78
N GLU A 222 -2.94 -7.70 22.83
CA GLU A 222 -1.98 -8.51 23.60
C GLU A 222 -0.84 -9.11 22.74
N VAL A 223 -0.39 -8.37 21.73
CA VAL A 223 0.75 -8.73 20.89
C VAL A 223 2.05 -8.52 21.67
N ASN A 224 2.76 -9.61 21.92
CA ASN A 224 4.03 -9.61 22.67
C ASN A 224 5.25 -9.95 21.81
N LYS A 225 5.03 -10.34 20.56
CA LYS A 225 6.07 -10.62 19.55
C LYS A 225 5.81 -9.76 18.34
N PHE A 226 6.73 -8.86 18.07
CA PHE A 226 6.65 -7.93 16.96
C PHE A 226 7.40 -8.50 15.75
N GLU A 227 6.91 -8.21 14.55
CA GLU A 227 7.72 -8.40 13.35
C GLU A 227 8.98 -7.52 13.45
N LYS A 228 10.06 -7.92 12.78
CA LYS A 228 11.28 -7.09 12.75
C LYS A 228 10.97 -5.78 12.04
N GLU A 229 11.43 -4.68 12.61
CA GLU A 229 11.32 -3.35 12.02
C GLU A 229 12.12 -3.30 10.71
N LYS A 230 11.48 -2.84 9.64
CA LYS A 230 12.07 -2.82 8.29
C LYS A 230 11.82 -1.49 7.57
N VAL A 231 12.78 -1.09 6.75
CA VAL A 231 12.70 0.01 5.80
C VAL A 231 12.88 -0.49 4.38
N PHE A 232 12.22 0.08 3.38
CA PHE A 232 12.54 -0.17 1.97
C PHE A 232 12.79 1.10 1.18
N ILE A 233 13.60 0.94 0.13
CA ILE A 233 13.82 1.94 -0.92
C ILE A 233 13.17 1.41 -2.20
N ARG A 234 12.31 2.23 -2.81
CA ARG A 234 11.66 1.96 -4.10
C ARG A 234 12.22 2.87 -5.18
N ILE A 235 12.72 2.31 -6.27
CA ILE A 235 13.11 3.06 -7.45
C ILE A 235 11.86 3.23 -8.32
N GLU A 236 11.36 4.46 -8.40
CA GLU A 236 10.07 4.77 -9.01
C GLU A 236 10.16 4.93 -10.54
N ASP A 237 9.04 4.67 -11.23
CA ASP A 237 8.81 4.95 -12.65
C ASP A 237 9.89 4.42 -13.60
N VAL A 238 10.47 3.25 -13.28
CA VAL A 238 11.49 2.63 -14.12
C VAL A 238 10.86 2.15 -15.42
N ASN A 239 11.30 2.72 -16.55
CA ASN A 239 10.64 2.50 -17.84
C ASN A 239 11.62 2.56 -19.03
N PRO A 240 11.24 2.08 -20.24
CA PRO A 240 12.16 1.92 -21.39
C PRO A 240 12.80 3.21 -21.90
N LEU A 241 12.34 4.38 -21.45
CA LEU A 241 12.85 5.69 -21.86
C LEU A 241 13.90 6.24 -20.87
N ILE A 242 14.11 5.58 -19.74
CA ILE A 242 15.09 5.99 -18.73
C ILE A 242 16.52 5.64 -19.17
N ASP A 243 17.45 6.53 -18.82
CA ASP A 243 18.88 6.32 -18.98
C ASP A 243 19.35 5.07 -18.20
N ILE A 244 19.81 4.06 -18.95
CA ILE A 244 20.25 2.78 -18.40
C ILE A 244 21.49 2.89 -17.52
N ASP A 245 22.36 3.88 -17.74
CA ASP A 245 23.59 4.00 -16.97
C ASP A 245 23.32 4.60 -15.59
N LYS A 246 22.29 5.46 -15.47
CA LYS A 246 21.74 5.87 -14.17
C LYS A 246 21.19 4.68 -13.39
N LEU A 247 20.40 3.82 -14.05
CA LEU A 247 19.83 2.62 -13.42
C LEU A 247 20.91 1.65 -12.92
N LYS A 248 21.96 1.40 -13.72
CA LYS A 248 23.11 0.59 -13.30
C LYS A 248 23.82 1.22 -12.10
N SER A 249 24.07 2.53 -12.14
CA SER A 249 24.74 3.25 -11.04
C SER A 249 23.98 3.15 -9.73
N ILE A 250 22.63 3.26 -9.77
CA ILE A 250 21.75 3.07 -8.61
C ILE A 250 21.87 1.65 -8.07
N ALA A 251 21.79 0.64 -8.94
CA ALA A 251 21.87 -0.76 -8.55
C ALA A 251 23.25 -1.13 -7.98
N ASP A 252 24.33 -0.61 -8.56
CA ASP A 252 25.69 -0.83 -8.06
C ASP A 252 25.91 -0.20 -6.69
N PHE A 253 25.42 1.02 -6.49
CA PHE A 253 25.49 1.67 -5.19
C PHE A 253 24.72 0.88 -4.12
N LEU A 254 23.43 0.60 -4.34
CA LEU A 254 22.61 -0.12 -3.36
C LEU A 254 23.15 -1.53 -3.07
N TYR A 255 23.67 -2.22 -4.09
CA TYR A 255 24.33 -3.52 -3.89
C TYR A 255 25.62 -3.41 -3.08
N SER A 256 26.44 -2.38 -3.31
CA SER A 256 27.67 -2.16 -2.52
C SER A 256 27.40 -1.85 -1.05
N GLU A 257 26.18 -1.40 -0.74
CA GLU A 257 25.71 -1.12 0.61
C GLU A 257 24.92 -2.30 1.23
N ASP A 258 24.83 -3.44 0.52
CA ASP A 258 24.03 -4.62 0.89
C ASP A 258 22.53 -4.32 1.08
N ILE A 259 21.98 -3.40 0.28
CA ILE A 259 20.58 -2.94 0.40
C ILE A 259 19.72 -3.58 -0.70
N PRO A 260 18.78 -4.48 -0.36
CA PRO A 260 17.72 -4.88 -1.29
C PRO A 260 16.78 -3.70 -1.56
N PHE A 261 16.22 -3.65 -2.77
CA PHE A 261 15.36 -2.54 -3.19
C PHE A 261 14.24 -3.00 -4.11
N ILE A 262 13.19 -2.18 -4.22
CA ILE A 262 12.03 -2.46 -5.07
C ILE A 262 12.11 -1.62 -6.34
N ILE A 263 11.87 -2.23 -7.50
CA ILE A 263 11.83 -1.58 -8.81
C ILE A 263 10.36 -1.47 -9.23
N SER A 264 9.85 -0.24 -9.33
CA SER A 264 8.55 0.03 -9.91
C SER A 264 8.64 0.11 -11.42
N LEU A 265 8.40 -1.02 -12.09
CA LEU A 265 8.58 -1.15 -13.53
C LEU A 265 7.30 -0.79 -14.29
N VAL A 266 7.40 0.17 -15.22
CA VAL A 266 6.39 0.50 -16.23
C VAL A 266 6.82 -0.13 -17.56
N PRO A 267 6.25 -1.28 -17.98
CA PRO A 267 6.78 -2.04 -19.11
C PRO A 267 6.44 -1.43 -20.46
N ILE A 268 5.37 -0.64 -20.53
CA ILE A 268 4.88 0.02 -21.74
C ILE A 268 4.58 1.48 -21.40
N VAL A 269 5.28 2.41 -22.04
CA VAL A 269 5.09 3.85 -21.90
C VAL A 269 4.48 4.41 -23.17
N MET A 270 3.56 5.36 -23.02
CA MET A 270 3.01 6.13 -24.13
C MET A 270 3.64 7.52 -24.13
N ASP A 271 4.23 7.92 -25.26
CA ASP A 271 4.64 9.30 -25.47
C ASP A 271 3.39 10.18 -25.60
N SER A 272 3.25 11.17 -24.72
CA SER A 272 2.07 12.03 -24.65
C SER A 272 1.94 13.01 -25.83
N LYS A 273 3.05 13.31 -26.53
CA LYS A 273 3.08 14.23 -27.68
C LYS A 273 2.75 13.51 -28.98
N THR A 274 3.22 12.27 -29.12
CA THR A 274 3.12 11.52 -30.37
C THR A 274 2.09 10.40 -30.34
N GLY A 275 1.69 9.95 -29.15
CA GLY A 275 0.79 8.81 -28.94
C GLY A 275 1.45 7.45 -29.19
N TYR A 276 2.74 7.40 -29.53
CA TYR A 276 3.46 6.15 -29.73
C TYR A 276 3.72 5.44 -28.41
N THR A 277 3.47 4.13 -28.38
CA THR A 277 3.78 3.27 -27.26
C THR A 277 5.14 2.60 -27.47
N THR A 278 6.03 2.73 -26.49
CA THR A 278 7.31 2.01 -26.43
C THR A 278 7.22 0.93 -25.35
N GLY A 279 7.41 -0.32 -25.73
CA GLY A 279 7.48 -1.45 -24.81
C GLY A 279 8.92 -1.82 -24.47
N ILE A 280 9.14 -2.54 -23.38
CA ILE A 280 10.46 -3.10 -23.05
C ILE A 280 11.00 -4.02 -24.16
N SER A 281 10.12 -4.70 -24.91
CA SER A 281 10.53 -5.55 -26.05
C SER A 281 11.25 -4.76 -27.16
N ASP A 282 11.04 -3.45 -27.23
CA ASP A 282 11.69 -2.58 -28.21
C ASP A 282 13.12 -2.17 -27.79
N LYS A 283 13.53 -2.48 -26.55
CA LYS A 283 14.77 -2.01 -25.92
C LYS A 283 15.53 -3.14 -25.23
N LYS A 284 16.32 -3.89 -26.01
CA LYS A 284 17.12 -5.03 -25.52
C LYS A 284 18.06 -4.64 -24.36
N GLU A 285 18.78 -3.53 -24.48
CA GLU A 285 19.71 -3.05 -23.44
C GLU A 285 18.98 -2.69 -22.13
N PHE A 286 17.74 -2.21 -22.22
CA PHE A 286 16.92 -1.95 -21.04
C PHE A 286 16.53 -3.25 -20.35
N ILE A 287 16.11 -4.29 -21.09
CA ILE A 287 15.81 -5.62 -20.51
C ILE A 287 17.04 -6.19 -19.79
N GLU A 288 18.22 -6.10 -20.41
CA GLU A 288 19.48 -6.55 -19.80
C GLU A 288 19.80 -5.75 -18.53
N THR A 289 19.53 -4.44 -18.53
CA THR A 289 19.69 -3.57 -17.36
C THR A 289 18.73 -3.94 -16.24
N ILE A 290 17.45 -4.22 -16.52
CA ILE A 290 16.50 -4.67 -15.49
C ILE A 290 16.95 -6.00 -14.86
N LYS A 291 17.39 -6.96 -15.69
CA LYS A 291 17.95 -8.24 -15.19
C LYS A 291 19.23 -8.03 -14.38
N TYR A 292 20.05 -7.04 -14.74
CA TYR A 292 21.21 -6.64 -13.95
C TYR A 292 20.81 -6.11 -12.57
N MET A 293 19.85 -5.19 -12.51
CA MET A 293 19.34 -4.66 -11.24
C MET A 293 18.75 -5.78 -10.35
N GLN A 294 18.07 -6.77 -10.94
CA GLN A 294 17.57 -7.93 -10.18
C GLN A 294 18.69 -8.78 -9.57
N LYS A 295 19.78 -9.02 -10.32
CA LYS A 295 20.97 -9.71 -9.79
C LYS A 295 21.65 -8.94 -8.66
N LYS A 296 21.45 -7.63 -8.60
CA LYS A 296 21.98 -6.70 -7.60
C LYS A 296 21.03 -6.45 -6.42
N GLY A 297 20.02 -7.32 -6.24
CA GLY A 297 19.09 -7.25 -5.10
C GLY A 297 17.74 -6.63 -5.42
N GLY A 298 17.54 -6.11 -6.64
CA GLY A 298 16.29 -5.50 -7.07
C GLY A 298 15.13 -6.50 -7.22
N SER A 299 13.98 -6.16 -6.64
CA SER A 299 12.74 -6.91 -6.76
C SER A 299 11.72 -6.12 -7.55
N ILE A 300 11.06 -6.74 -8.53
CA ILE A 300 10.19 -6.00 -9.45
C ILE A 300 8.75 -6.01 -8.95
N ILE A 301 8.13 -4.85 -8.91
CA ILE A 301 6.67 -4.70 -8.88
C ILE A 301 6.21 -4.10 -10.20
N LEU A 302 5.02 -4.48 -10.63
CA LEU A 302 4.39 -3.85 -11.78
C LEU A 302 3.85 -2.49 -11.35
N TYR A 303 4.18 -1.43 -12.08
CA TYR A 303 3.83 -0.07 -11.72
C TYR A 303 2.90 0.56 -12.75
N GLY A 304 1.72 0.99 -12.28
CA GLY A 304 0.74 1.70 -13.08
C GLY A 304 0.05 0.88 -14.19
N TYR A 305 -0.64 1.62 -15.06
CA TYR A 305 -1.44 1.09 -16.15
C TYR A 305 -1.17 1.89 -17.43
N ILE A 306 -1.31 1.26 -18.61
CA ILE A 306 -1.29 2.02 -19.87
C ILE A 306 -2.49 2.99 -19.90
N ASN A 307 -2.23 4.29 -19.91
CA ASN A 307 -3.25 5.34 -20.07
C ASN A 307 -3.70 5.48 -21.53
N GLN A 308 -4.41 4.46 -22.03
CA GLN A 308 -5.15 4.56 -23.29
C GLN A 308 -6.51 5.22 -23.03
N ASN A 309 -6.55 6.57 -23.08
CA ASN A 309 -7.67 7.44 -23.51
C ASN A 309 -7.81 8.71 -22.64
N SER A 310 -7.21 9.81 -23.10
CA SER A 310 -7.47 11.17 -22.62
C SER A 310 -8.95 11.60 -22.67
N LYS A 311 -9.79 10.94 -23.47
CA LYS A 311 -11.25 11.14 -23.47
C LYS A 311 -11.98 10.53 -22.27
N LYS A 312 -11.47 9.44 -21.67
CA LYS A 312 -12.02 8.88 -20.42
C LYS A 312 -11.54 9.63 -19.18
N GLU A 313 -10.42 10.36 -19.28
CA GLU A 313 -10.00 11.33 -18.27
C GLU A 313 -10.95 12.52 -18.19
N LYS A 314 -11.44 13.07 -19.30
CA LYS A 314 -12.53 14.07 -19.26
C LYS A 314 -13.78 13.56 -18.54
N ILE A 315 -14.03 12.25 -18.62
CA ILE A 315 -15.15 11.61 -17.93
C ILE A 315 -14.83 11.42 -16.43
N LYS A 316 -13.64 10.91 -16.06
CA LYS A 316 -13.17 10.83 -14.65
C LYS A 316 -13.09 12.23 -14.00
N GLU A 317 -12.64 13.26 -14.70
CA GLU A 317 -12.66 14.67 -14.26
C GLU A 317 -14.10 15.18 -14.10
N SER A 318 -15.00 14.92 -15.06
CA SER A 318 -16.40 15.33 -14.94
C SER A 318 -17.17 14.66 -13.78
N TYR A 319 -16.73 13.47 -13.35
CA TYR A 319 -17.26 12.78 -12.17
C TYR A 319 -16.57 13.20 -10.86
N LYS A 320 -15.28 13.60 -10.89
CA LYS A 320 -14.53 14.11 -9.74
C LYS A 320 -15.06 15.48 -9.24
N PHE A 321 -15.73 16.26 -10.09
CA PHE A 321 -16.24 17.60 -9.73
C PHE A 321 -17.76 17.71 -9.49
N LYS A 322 -18.54 16.63 -9.61
CA LYS A 322 -20.00 16.70 -9.37
C LYS A 322 -20.42 15.98 -8.09
N ASN A 323 -20.48 16.75 -7.01
CA ASN A 323 -21.31 16.49 -5.81
C ASN A 323 -22.81 16.63 -6.13
N GLN A 324 -23.33 15.83 -7.06
CA GLN A 324 -24.77 15.74 -7.26
C GLN A 324 -25.20 14.29 -7.41
N LYS A 325 -26.18 13.93 -6.58
CA LYS A 325 -27.01 12.73 -6.69
C LYS A 325 -27.39 12.51 -8.16
N VAL A 326 -26.63 11.65 -8.84
CA VAL A 326 -27.04 11.07 -10.11
C VAL A 326 -26.89 9.57 -9.95
N SER A 327 -28.00 8.96 -9.56
CA SER A 327 -28.30 7.58 -9.86
C SER A 327 -28.25 7.41 -11.37
N ASN A 328 -27.11 6.96 -11.88
CA ASN A 328 -26.99 6.20 -13.12
C ASN A 328 -25.65 5.47 -13.05
N SER A 329 -25.66 4.26 -12.49
CA SER A 329 -24.60 3.30 -12.64
C SER A 329 -24.49 2.93 -14.12
N LEU A 330 -23.66 3.66 -14.87
CA LEU A 330 -23.03 3.05 -16.03
C LEU A 330 -22.24 1.85 -15.48
N ASN A 331 -22.66 0.63 -15.85
CA ASN A 331 -21.96 -0.62 -15.57
C ASN A 331 -20.55 -0.56 -16.17
N PHE A 332 -19.65 0.12 -15.48
CA PHE A 332 -18.24 0.12 -15.80
C PHE A 332 -17.67 -1.20 -15.31
N ASP A 333 -17.35 -2.08 -16.25
CA ASP A 333 -16.75 -3.37 -15.97
C ASP A 333 -15.32 -3.16 -15.44
N MET A 334 -15.21 -3.05 -14.12
CA MET A 334 -13.94 -2.85 -13.43
C MET A 334 -13.00 -4.03 -13.63
N GLN A 335 -13.56 -5.24 -13.70
CA GLN A 335 -12.80 -6.45 -13.99
C GLN A 335 -12.15 -6.32 -15.37
N LYS A 336 -12.91 -6.01 -16.42
CA LYS A 336 -12.34 -5.80 -17.76
C LYS A 336 -11.35 -4.65 -17.80
N TYR A 337 -11.61 -3.55 -17.08
CA TYR A 337 -10.70 -2.39 -17.04
C TYR A 337 -9.33 -2.73 -16.45
N VAL A 338 -9.31 -3.36 -15.28
CA VAL A 338 -8.08 -3.83 -14.62
C VAL A 338 -7.43 -4.92 -15.47
N TYR A 339 -8.23 -5.86 -15.99
CA TYR A 339 -7.74 -6.96 -16.82
C TYR A 339 -7.00 -6.46 -18.08
N ASP A 340 -7.63 -5.61 -18.88
CA ASP A 340 -7.05 -5.14 -20.15
C ASP A 340 -5.78 -4.31 -19.96
N LYS A 341 -5.67 -3.60 -18.83
CA LYS A 341 -4.56 -2.67 -18.58
C LYS A 341 -3.38 -3.33 -17.85
N VAL A 342 -3.65 -4.12 -16.82
CA VAL A 342 -2.60 -4.82 -16.05
C VAL A 342 -2.08 -6.01 -16.81
N GLY A 343 -2.98 -6.77 -17.44
CA GLY A 343 -2.62 -7.98 -18.17
C GLY A 343 -1.62 -7.72 -19.29
N LYS A 344 -1.81 -6.66 -20.08
CA LYS A 344 -0.87 -6.30 -21.15
C LYS A 344 0.53 -5.99 -20.63
N ASN A 345 0.62 -5.24 -19.53
CA ASN A 345 1.90 -4.91 -18.90
C ASN A 345 2.57 -6.15 -18.31
N LEU A 346 1.80 -7.04 -17.66
CA LEU A 346 2.31 -8.28 -17.10
C LEU A 346 2.79 -9.24 -18.20
N ASP A 347 2.02 -9.41 -19.28
CA ASP A 347 2.39 -10.21 -20.44
C ASP A 347 3.69 -9.71 -21.06
N GLU A 348 3.84 -8.39 -21.17
CA GLU A 348 5.06 -7.77 -21.70
C GLU A 348 6.29 -8.08 -20.86
N CYS A 349 6.17 -8.02 -19.53
CA CYS A 349 7.21 -8.48 -18.60
C CYS A 349 7.56 -9.96 -18.82
N VAL A 350 6.56 -10.84 -18.77
CA VAL A 350 6.75 -12.30 -18.81
C VAL A 350 7.39 -12.75 -20.12
N LYS A 351 6.99 -12.16 -21.26
CA LYS A 351 7.62 -12.41 -22.58
C LYS A 351 9.12 -12.15 -22.60
N ASN A 352 9.59 -11.22 -21.78
CA ASN A 352 10.99 -10.82 -21.70
C ASN A 352 11.73 -11.48 -20.51
N HIS A 353 11.11 -12.48 -19.88
CA HIS A 353 11.59 -13.15 -18.66
C HIS A 353 11.82 -12.19 -17.49
N ILE A 354 10.91 -11.23 -17.35
CA ILE A 354 10.81 -10.31 -16.22
C ILE A 354 9.52 -10.66 -15.48
N TYR A 355 9.61 -10.83 -14.16
CA TYR A 355 8.54 -11.45 -13.38
C TYR A 355 8.22 -10.60 -12.14
N PRO A 356 7.21 -9.72 -12.22
CA PRO A 356 6.77 -8.92 -11.08
C PRO A 356 6.28 -9.79 -9.91
N LEU A 357 6.57 -9.35 -8.69
CA LEU A 357 6.13 -9.97 -7.43
C LEU A 357 4.91 -9.28 -6.82
N GLY A 358 4.68 -8.02 -7.15
CA GLY A 358 3.57 -7.24 -6.63
C GLY A 358 3.14 -6.14 -7.61
N PHE A 359 2.28 -5.26 -7.11
CA PHE A 359 1.74 -4.13 -7.87
C PHE A 359 1.89 -2.82 -7.09
N GLY A 360 2.05 -1.69 -7.79
CA GLY A 360 1.92 -0.34 -7.24
C GLY A 360 1.25 0.60 -8.26
N ALA A 361 0.48 1.59 -7.81
CA ALA A 361 -0.13 2.56 -8.74
C ALA A 361 0.72 3.81 -8.98
N THR A 362 0.68 4.27 -10.24
CA THR A 362 1.19 5.58 -10.67
C THR A 362 0.36 6.71 -10.08
N HIS A 363 1.03 7.68 -9.44
CA HIS A 363 0.43 8.89 -8.85
C HIS A 363 -0.77 8.63 -7.94
N TYR A 364 -0.89 7.39 -7.43
CA TYR A 364 -1.87 6.97 -6.43
C TYR A 364 -3.35 7.18 -6.82
N ASP A 365 -3.64 7.33 -8.11
CA ASP A 365 -4.94 7.69 -8.70
C ASP A 365 -5.92 6.48 -8.83
N MET A 366 -6.05 5.65 -7.79
CA MET A 366 -6.88 4.44 -7.83
C MET A 366 -8.18 4.50 -7.03
N ASP A 367 -9.25 3.98 -7.62
CA ASP A 367 -10.56 3.79 -6.98
C ASP A 367 -10.54 2.56 -6.06
N ILE A 368 -11.26 2.58 -4.93
CA ILE A 368 -11.34 1.44 -4.00
C ILE A 368 -11.73 0.11 -4.68
N ARG A 369 -12.53 0.16 -5.75
CA ARG A 369 -12.92 -1.01 -6.55
C ARG A 369 -11.76 -1.56 -7.39
N GLU A 370 -10.84 -0.70 -7.83
CA GLU A 370 -9.63 -1.12 -8.56
C GLU A 370 -8.72 -1.93 -7.63
N TYR A 371 -8.51 -1.48 -6.38
CA TYR A 371 -7.75 -2.24 -5.38
C TYR A 371 -8.35 -3.63 -5.10
N LYS A 372 -9.67 -3.70 -4.88
CA LYS A 372 -10.39 -4.97 -4.64
C LYS A 372 -10.31 -5.94 -5.82
N GLU A 373 -10.29 -5.41 -7.05
CA GLU A 373 -10.13 -6.23 -8.24
C GLU A 373 -8.68 -6.71 -8.40
N LEU A 374 -7.69 -5.83 -8.20
CA LEU A 374 -6.26 -6.18 -8.21
C LEU A 374 -5.91 -7.28 -7.22
N LYS A 375 -6.52 -7.26 -6.02
CA LYS A 375 -6.35 -8.28 -4.97
C LYS A 375 -6.58 -9.71 -5.46
N LYS A 376 -7.37 -9.93 -6.52
CA LYS A 376 -7.61 -11.26 -7.10
C LYS A 376 -6.38 -11.80 -7.83
N TYR A 377 -5.54 -10.92 -8.36
CA TYR A 377 -4.41 -11.27 -9.23
C TYR A 377 -3.05 -11.07 -8.55
N PHE A 378 -2.96 -10.13 -7.61
CA PHE A 378 -1.75 -9.83 -6.85
C PHE A 378 -1.99 -10.06 -5.36
N SER A 379 -1.09 -10.81 -4.74
CA SER A 379 -0.95 -10.85 -3.28
C SER A 379 -0.60 -9.47 -2.72
N THR A 380 0.45 -8.86 -3.26
CA THR A 380 1.15 -7.75 -2.64
C THR A 380 0.96 -6.47 -3.41
N TYR A 381 0.50 -5.46 -2.68
CA TYR A 381 0.49 -4.08 -3.11
C TYR A 381 1.56 -3.29 -2.33
N VAL A 382 2.38 -2.51 -3.04
CA VAL A 382 3.39 -1.64 -2.43
C VAL A 382 3.13 -0.20 -2.84
N GLY A 383 3.06 0.69 -1.85
CA GLY A 383 2.87 2.12 -2.08
C GLY A 383 1.91 2.76 -1.10
N GLN A 384 1.31 3.87 -1.50
CA GLN A 384 0.31 4.57 -0.70
C GLN A 384 -1.09 4.00 -0.98
N TYR A 385 -1.96 4.05 0.04
CA TYR A 385 -3.35 3.64 -0.05
C TYR A 385 -4.26 4.85 0.09
N GLN A 386 -5.14 5.04 -0.89
CA GLN A 386 -6.17 6.06 -0.88
C GLN A 386 -7.52 5.44 -0.49
N ASN A 387 -8.06 5.86 0.65
CA ASN A 387 -9.32 5.32 1.17
C ASN A 387 -10.57 6.15 0.76
N ASN A 388 -10.39 7.25 0.05
CA ASN A 388 -11.46 8.17 -0.38
C ASN A 388 -11.21 8.73 -1.79
N ASN A 389 -12.15 9.49 -2.36
CA ASN A 389 -11.98 10.04 -3.73
C ASN A 389 -11.25 11.40 -3.76
N LYS A 390 -10.60 11.82 -2.66
CA LYS A 390 -10.02 13.17 -2.48
C LYS A 390 -8.50 13.18 -2.30
N PHE A 391 -7.80 12.12 -2.73
CA PHE A 391 -6.33 12.05 -2.65
C PHE A 391 -5.75 12.12 -1.24
N ILE A 392 -6.52 11.68 -0.25
CA ILE A 392 -6.00 11.54 1.10
C ILE A 392 -5.48 10.13 1.24
N PHE A 393 -4.16 10.02 1.31
CA PHE A 393 -3.46 8.76 1.51
C PHE A 393 -3.50 8.38 2.98
N ASN A 394 -3.42 7.09 3.29
CA ASN A 394 -3.20 6.62 4.65
C ASN A 394 -1.80 6.04 4.74
N ALA A 395 -0.97 6.66 5.57
CA ALA A 395 0.33 6.16 5.97
C ALA A 395 0.12 5.19 7.14
N TYR A 396 0.02 3.89 6.85
CA TYR A 396 0.02 2.87 7.90
C TYR A 396 1.44 2.55 8.34
N PRO A 397 1.69 2.23 9.62
CA PRO A 397 3.02 1.89 10.10
C PRO A 397 3.33 0.39 10.00
N TYR A 398 2.48 -0.44 9.39
CA TYR A 398 2.64 -1.90 9.34
C TYR A 398 2.41 -2.47 7.94
N ILE A 399 2.99 -3.65 7.69
CA ILE A 399 2.48 -4.53 6.63
C ILE A 399 1.10 -5.03 7.05
N LEU A 400 0.08 -4.77 6.24
CA LEU A 400 -1.29 -5.22 6.51
C LEU A 400 -1.57 -6.50 5.74
N LYS A 401 -2.18 -7.49 6.39
CA LYS A 401 -2.46 -8.81 5.80
C LYS A 401 -3.96 -9.11 5.84
N ASP A 402 -4.45 -9.74 4.79
CA ASP A 402 -5.85 -10.19 4.63
C ASP A 402 -6.92 -9.14 4.98
N THR A 403 -6.69 -7.89 4.61
CA THR A 403 -7.68 -6.83 4.83
C THR A 403 -8.84 -6.95 3.86
N GLU A 404 -9.84 -6.06 3.90
CA GLU A 404 -10.88 -6.06 2.86
C GLU A 404 -10.28 -5.76 1.47
N THR A 405 -9.28 -4.89 1.44
CA THR A 405 -8.74 -4.29 0.22
C THR A 405 -7.51 -5.02 -0.34
N PHE A 406 -6.72 -5.65 0.52
CA PHE A 406 -5.43 -6.25 0.16
C PHE A 406 -5.29 -7.69 0.67
N ASN A 407 -4.43 -8.50 0.02
CA ASN A 407 -3.93 -9.71 0.68
C ASN A 407 -2.69 -9.35 1.50
N ILE A 408 -1.77 -8.58 0.91
CA ILE A 408 -0.61 -7.96 1.57
C ILE A 408 -0.52 -6.51 1.10
N PHE A 409 -0.42 -5.56 2.03
CA PHE A 409 -0.16 -4.16 1.77
C PHE A 409 1.13 -3.73 2.45
N ILE A 410 2.10 -3.26 1.69
CA ILE A 410 3.37 -2.72 2.19
C ILE A 410 3.32 -1.19 2.05
N PRO A 411 3.24 -0.44 3.17
CA PRO A 411 3.01 1.00 3.16
C PRO A 411 4.26 1.76 2.71
N GLU A 412 4.05 2.73 1.82
CA GLU A 412 4.99 3.83 1.63
C GLU A 412 4.52 5.04 2.44
N ASN A 413 5.35 5.49 3.38
CA ASN A 413 4.92 6.37 4.47
C ASN A 413 6.01 7.36 4.96
N LEU A 414 7.19 7.38 4.32
CA LEU A 414 8.26 8.33 4.63
C LEU A 414 8.27 9.57 3.72
N GLY A 415 7.47 9.56 2.65
CA GLY A 415 7.44 10.62 1.64
C GLY A 415 8.39 10.35 0.48
N ASN A 416 8.86 11.43 -0.16
CA ASN A 416 9.66 11.34 -1.37
C ASN A 416 10.73 12.43 -1.47
N ILE A 417 11.62 12.25 -2.45
CA ILE A 417 12.75 13.14 -2.72
C ILE A 417 12.38 14.20 -3.78
N GLU A 418 11.16 14.14 -4.34
CA GLU A 418 10.85 14.80 -5.61
C GLU A 418 10.52 16.30 -5.54
N ASN A 419 10.35 16.94 -4.37
CA ASN A 419 9.79 18.30 -4.43
C ASN A 419 10.06 19.30 -3.31
N ASN A 420 11.17 19.24 -2.55
CA ASN A 420 11.38 20.22 -1.46
C ASN A 420 12.84 20.65 -1.27
N GLY A 421 13.32 21.60 -2.08
CA GLY A 421 14.48 22.44 -1.78
C GLY A 421 15.63 21.76 -1.03
N SER A 422 16.21 22.43 -0.04
CA SER A 422 17.26 21.88 0.83
C SER A 422 16.71 21.05 2.03
N LEU A 423 15.40 20.80 2.10
CA LEU A 423 14.73 20.27 3.31
C LEU A 423 14.21 18.83 3.20
N TRP A 424 14.18 18.22 2.02
CA TRP A 424 13.66 16.85 1.79
C TRP A 424 14.17 15.82 2.82
N LEU A 425 15.47 15.87 3.19
CA LEU A 425 16.05 14.91 4.14
C LEU A 425 15.48 15.12 5.54
N ARG A 426 15.25 16.38 5.96
CA ARG A 426 14.65 16.68 7.27
C ARG A 426 13.21 16.20 7.36
N GLU A 427 12.46 16.27 6.26
CA GLU A 427 11.09 15.75 6.21
C GLU A 427 11.06 14.23 6.35
N ILE A 428 11.94 13.51 5.64
CA ILE A 428 12.09 12.05 5.80
C ILE A 428 12.50 11.70 7.23
N GLN A 429 13.45 12.44 7.82
CA GLN A 429 13.90 12.25 9.20
C GLN A 429 12.75 12.42 10.20
N GLU A 430 11.93 13.45 10.03
CA GLU A 430 10.77 13.68 10.90
C GLU A 430 9.69 12.60 10.71
N ASN A 431 9.41 12.17 9.48
CA ASN A 431 8.49 11.07 9.21
C ASN A 431 8.99 9.76 9.83
N PHE A 432 10.29 9.48 9.73
CA PHE A 432 10.91 8.32 10.34
C PHE A 432 10.84 8.38 11.87
N ARG A 433 11.13 9.54 12.49
CA ARG A 433 10.98 9.76 13.93
C ARG A 433 9.55 9.46 14.39
N ARG A 434 8.54 9.90 13.63
CA ARG A 434 7.12 9.66 13.95
C ARG A 434 6.70 8.20 13.80
N ILE A 435 7.18 7.48 12.79
CA ILE A 435 6.82 6.07 12.55
C ILE A 435 7.56 5.13 13.50
N SER A 436 8.82 5.43 13.84
CA SER A 436 9.66 4.57 14.68
C SER A 436 9.21 4.45 16.13
N ILE A 437 8.20 5.22 16.57
CA ILE A 437 7.52 4.99 17.85
C ILE A 437 6.70 3.69 17.85
N VAL A 438 6.36 3.16 16.67
CA VAL A 438 5.47 2.01 16.52
C VAL A 438 6.28 0.72 16.53
N ARG A 439 6.07 -0.16 17.50
CA ARG A 439 6.79 -1.44 17.65
C ARG A 439 6.50 -2.35 16.46
N GLY A 440 7.56 -2.78 15.77
CA GLY A 440 7.43 -3.62 14.58
C GLY A 440 7.01 -2.86 13.32
N TYR A 441 7.33 -1.57 13.25
CA TYR A 441 6.99 -0.75 12.09
C TYR A 441 7.58 -1.25 10.78
N THR A 442 6.91 -0.92 9.69
CA THR A 442 7.46 -0.96 8.33
C THR A 442 7.39 0.42 7.72
N ALA A 443 8.49 0.88 7.14
CA ALA A 443 8.58 2.20 6.53
C ALA A 443 9.13 2.17 5.10
N GLY A 444 8.69 3.10 4.26
CA GLY A 444 9.00 3.09 2.83
C GLY A 444 9.18 4.48 2.24
N VAL A 445 10.19 4.61 1.39
CA VAL A 445 10.51 5.82 0.61
C VAL A 445 10.75 5.45 -0.85
N PHE A 446 10.42 6.37 -1.76
CA PHE A 446 10.79 6.22 -3.17
C PHE A 446 11.82 7.25 -3.65
N PHE A 447 12.61 6.84 -4.64
CA PHE A 447 13.61 7.64 -5.33
C PHE A 447 13.35 7.61 -6.84
N ASN A 448 13.29 8.78 -7.47
CA ASN A 448 13.18 8.88 -8.92
C ASN A 448 14.57 8.72 -9.55
N PRO A 449 14.77 7.74 -10.45
CA PRO A 449 16.07 7.46 -11.07
C PRO A 449 16.63 8.60 -11.94
N ASN A 450 15.82 9.60 -12.29
CA ASN A 450 16.29 10.76 -13.04
C ASN A 450 17.06 11.78 -12.17
N MET A 451 16.91 11.71 -10.84
CA MET A 451 17.56 12.60 -9.89
C MET A 451 19.05 12.31 -9.72
N ASP A 452 19.77 13.25 -9.09
CA ASP A 452 21.16 13.02 -8.69
C ASP A 452 21.22 11.89 -7.66
N ILE A 453 22.06 10.88 -7.92
CA ILE A 453 22.30 9.73 -7.04
C ILE A 453 22.82 10.16 -5.65
N ASN A 454 23.41 11.35 -5.51
CA ASN A 454 23.85 11.86 -4.21
C ASN A 454 22.69 12.01 -3.21
N TYR A 455 21.46 12.26 -3.66
CA TYR A 455 20.29 12.26 -2.78
C TYR A 455 20.02 10.85 -2.22
N LEU A 456 20.13 9.82 -3.06
CA LEU A 456 20.01 8.43 -2.62
C LEU A 456 21.12 8.04 -1.65
N LYS A 457 22.36 8.48 -1.88
CA LYS A 457 23.49 8.23 -0.96
C LYS A 457 23.24 8.83 0.42
N ASN A 458 22.86 10.10 0.48
CA ASN A 458 22.54 10.77 1.74
C ASN A 458 21.38 10.10 2.50
N LEU A 459 20.37 9.59 1.78
CA LEU A 459 19.27 8.83 2.36
C LEU A 459 19.76 7.50 2.97
N VAL A 460 20.61 6.77 2.24
CA VAL A 460 21.20 5.52 2.72
C VAL A 460 22.08 5.75 3.95
N ASP A 461 22.92 6.78 3.94
CA ASP A 461 23.76 7.16 5.10
C ASP A 461 22.89 7.42 6.34
N TYR A 462 21.77 8.13 6.16
CA TYR A 462 20.82 8.35 7.25
C TYR A 462 20.24 7.03 7.78
N PHE A 463 19.70 6.17 6.91
CA PHE A 463 19.13 4.90 7.36
C PHE A 463 20.14 3.99 8.05
N LYS A 464 21.39 3.92 7.55
CA LYS A 464 22.46 3.17 8.22
C LYS A 464 22.80 3.77 9.59
N SER A 465 22.79 5.10 9.74
CA SER A 465 22.99 5.76 11.04
C SER A 465 21.91 5.41 12.06
N GLN A 466 20.70 5.04 11.61
CA GLN A 466 19.59 4.61 12.45
C GLN A 466 19.57 3.09 12.71
N ASN A 467 20.54 2.34 12.16
CA ASN A 467 20.66 0.88 12.31
C ASN A 467 19.38 0.11 11.91
N VAL A 468 18.75 0.52 10.80
CA VAL A 468 17.53 -0.12 10.30
C VAL A 468 17.82 -1.43 9.57
N ASN A 469 16.86 -2.35 9.56
CA ASN A 469 16.89 -3.48 8.64
C ASN A 469 16.22 -3.09 7.32
N PHE A 470 16.72 -3.61 6.21
CA PHE A 470 16.11 -3.41 4.91
C PHE A 470 15.17 -4.56 4.53
N LEU A 471 13.98 -4.24 4.00
CA LEU A 471 13.02 -5.21 3.50
C LEU A 471 13.48 -5.74 2.13
N ASP A 472 13.67 -7.06 2.03
CA ASP A 472 13.72 -7.73 0.72
C ASP A 472 12.34 -8.29 0.38
N LEU A 473 11.73 -7.74 -0.68
CA LEU A 473 10.44 -8.21 -1.16
C LEU A 473 10.45 -9.70 -1.50
N LYS A 474 11.58 -10.30 -1.90
CA LYS A 474 11.68 -11.74 -2.21
C LYS A 474 11.48 -12.64 -0.98
N GLU A 475 11.69 -12.13 0.22
CA GLU A 475 11.44 -12.87 1.46
C GLU A 475 9.96 -12.94 1.81
N GLU A 476 9.19 -11.94 1.40
CA GLU A 476 7.74 -11.88 1.63
C GLU A 476 6.97 -12.93 0.81
N GLU A 477 5.80 -13.33 1.31
CA GLU A 477 4.94 -14.37 0.70
C GLU A 477 4.15 -13.85 -0.51
N ASN A 478 4.86 -13.44 -1.56
CA ASN A 478 4.22 -12.93 -2.75
C ASN A 478 3.75 -14.06 -3.68
N TRP A 479 2.61 -13.82 -4.31
CA TRP A 479 2.11 -14.49 -5.49
C TRP A 479 1.48 -13.51 -6.48
N VAL A 480 1.64 -13.80 -7.77
CA VAL A 480 0.92 -13.20 -8.89
C VAL A 480 0.27 -14.32 -9.68
N LYS A 481 -1.04 -14.20 -9.92
CA LYS A 481 -1.85 -15.18 -10.66
C LYS A 481 -2.59 -14.46 -11.76
N TRP A 482 -2.25 -14.76 -13.01
CA TRP A 482 -2.87 -14.15 -14.18
C TRP A 482 -2.96 -15.15 -15.32
N ASN A 483 -4.16 -15.64 -15.65
CA ASN A 483 -4.35 -16.72 -16.62
C ASN A 483 -3.44 -17.93 -16.29
N ASP A 484 -2.54 -18.29 -17.20
CA ASP A 484 -1.54 -19.36 -17.03
C ASP A 484 -0.26 -18.90 -16.32
N ILE A 485 -0.10 -17.60 -16.04
CA ILE A 485 1.06 -17.03 -15.34
C ILE A 485 0.86 -17.21 -13.84
N LYS A 486 1.83 -17.88 -13.22
CA LYS A 486 1.97 -17.98 -11.76
C LYS A 486 3.40 -17.63 -11.37
N VAL A 487 3.56 -16.51 -10.68
CA VAL A 487 4.81 -16.10 -10.05
C VAL A 487 4.62 -16.18 -8.55
N SER A 488 5.62 -16.65 -7.81
CA SER A 488 5.60 -16.61 -6.35
C SER A 488 6.99 -16.48 -5.76
N SER A 489 7.09 -15.82 -4.61
CA SER A 489 8.28 -15.77 -3.78
C SER A 489 7.94 -16.05 -2.32
N LYS A 490 8.85 -16.67 -1.59
CA LYS A 490 8.80 -16.79 -0.12
C LYS A 490 10.17 -17.20 0.39
N ASP A 491 10.63 -16.61 1.49
CA ASP A 491 11.92 -16.95 2.12
C ASP A 491 13.11 -16.85 1.12
N GLY A 492 13.03 -15.89 0.18
CA GLY A 492 14.02 -15.70 -0.89
C GLY A 492 13.92 -16.70 -2.05
N ILE A 493 13.07 -17.73 -1.94
CA ILE A 493 12.84 -18.73 -3.00
C ILE A 493 11.87 -18.17 -4.02
N PHE A 494 12.30 -18.15 -5.28
CA PHE A 494 11.54 -17.58 -6.39
C PHE A 494 11.09 -18.67 -7.38
N ASN A 495 9.78 -18.74 -7.67
CA ASN A 495 9.17 -19.76 -8.53
C ASN A 495 8.31 -19.11 -9.62
N VAL A 496 8.46 -19.62 -10.85
CA VAL A 496 7.68 -19.18 -12.01
C VAL A 496 7.11 -20.38 -12.75
N LYS A 497 5.83 -20.31 -13.11
CA LYS A 497 5.17 -21.22 -14.03
C LYS A 497 4.38 -20.40 -15.04
N TYR A 498 4.67 -20.59 -16.33
CA TYR A 498 3.86 -20.04 -17.43
C TYR A 498 3.87 -21.04 -18.60
N LYS A 499 2.78 -21.09 -19.37
CA LYS A 499 2.74 -21.81 -20.65
C LYS A 499 3.11 -20.83 -21.76
N GLU A 500 4.16 -21.15 -22.50
CA GLU A 500 4.53 -20.39 -23.68
C GLU A 500 3.48 -20.67 -24.77
N THR A 501 2.63 -19.68 -25.07
CA THR A 501 1.55 -19.86 -26.06
C THR A 501 2.09 -19.64 -27.47
N GLU A 502 2.00 -20.67 -28.33
CA GLU A 502 2.42 -20.62 -29.75
C GLU A 502 1.75 -19.47 -30.56
N GLU A 503 0.62 -18.93 -30.11
CA GLU A 503 -0.08 -17.83 -30.76
C GLU A 503 0.70 -16.49 -30.75
N PHE A 504 1.55 -16.25 -29.73
CA PHE A 504 2.33 -15.02 -29.63
C PHE A 504 3.32 -14.85 -30.79
N ASN A 505 3.92 -15.95 -31.25
CA ASN A 505 4.84 -15.95 -32.39
C ASN A 505 4.12 -15.72 -33.73
N LYS A 506 2.92 -16.30 -33.92
CA LYS A 506 2.17 -16.18 -35.18
C LYS A 506 1.58 -14.78 -35.41
N LYS A 507 1.10 -14.09 -34.37
CA LYS A 507 0.54 -12.73 -34.50
C LYS A 507 1.62 -11.68 -34.79
N ASN A 508 2.78 -11.77 -34.14
CA ASN A 508 3.90 -10.87 -34.39
C ASN A 508 4.52 -11.07 -35.79
N PHE A 509 4.62 -12.32 -36.26
CA PHE A 509 5.11 -12.59 -37.61
C PHE A 509 4.19 -11.98 -38.69
N LYS A 510 2.86 -12.15 -38.54
CA LYS A 510 1.89 -11.58 -39.48
C LYS A 510 1.84 -10.05 -39.43
N LYS A 511 1.90 -9.43 -38.24
CA LYS A 511 1.88 -7.97 -38.09
C LYS A 511 3.15 -7.31 -38.64
N LYS A 512 4.32 -7.93 -38.40
CA LYS A 512 5.61 -7.48 -38.97
C LYS A 512 5.62 -7.58 -40.50
N GLN A 513 5.17 -8.71 -41.07
CA GLN A 513 5.01 -8.85 -42.53
C GLN A 513 4.08 -7.80 -43.15
N LEU A 514 3.02 -7.40 -42.45
CA LEU A 514 2.06 -6.41 -42.94
C LEU A 514 2.67 -5.00 -42.95
N ILE A 515 3.41 -4.64 -41.89
CA ILE A 515 4.12 -3.35 -41.79
C ILE A 515 5.25 -3.26 -42.82
N ASP A 516 6.02 -4.33 -43.02
CA ASP A 516 7.11 -4.38 -44.01
C ASP A 516 6.56 -4.23 -45.44
N ARG A 517 5.41 -4.84 -45.75
CA ARG A 517 4.73 -4.66 -47.05
C ARG A 517 4.22 -3.24 -47.26
N VAL A 518 3.65 -2.61 -46.24
CA VAL A 518 3.16 -1.23 -46.34
C VAL A 518 4.33 -0.25 -46.53
N ASN A 519 5.42 -0.42 -45.79
CA ASN A 519 6.63 0.39 -45.95
C ASN A 519 7.23 0.23 -47.35
N PHE A 520 7.27 -0.99 -47.88
CA PHE A 520 7.75 -1.24 -49.25
C PHE A 520 6.88 -0.55 -50.32
N ILE A 521 5.56 -0.58 -50.16
CA ILE A 521 4.64 0.13 -51.07
C ILE A 521 4.85 1.65 -51.01
N ILE A 522 5.03 2.20 -49.80
CA ILE A 522 5.31 3.64 -49.63
C ILE A 522 6.63 4.03 -50.30
N ILE A 523 7.69 3.22 -50.15
CA ILE A 523 8.98 3.45 -50.83
C ILE A 523 8.82 3.47 -52.35
N ILE A 524 8.03 2.55 -52.92
CA ILE A 524 7.75 2.54 -54.36
C ILE A 524 7.02 3.82 -54.78
N ILE A 525 5.96 4.23 -54.05
CA ILE A 525 5.20 5.45 -54.36
C ILE A 525 6.11 6.68 -54.34
N VAL A 526 6.94 6.83 -53.31
CA VAL A 526 7.88 7.95 -53.19
C VAL A 526 8.88 7.94 -54.34
N THR A 527 9.42 6.77 -54.70
CA THR A 527 10.39 6.64 -55.81
C THR A 527 9.75 7.02 -57.14
N VAL A 528 8.50 6.61 -57.40
CA VAL A 528 7.75 6.99 -58.60
C VAL A 528 7.51 8.50 -58.64
N PHE A 529 7.09 9.11 -57.52
CA PHE A 529 6.88 10.56 -57.45
C PHE A 529 8.17 11.34 -57.70
N VAL A 530 9.29 10.92 -57.12
CA VAL A 530 10.61 11.54 -57.35
C VAL A 530 11.00 11.40 -58.83
N THR A 531 10.78 10.23 -59.43
CA THR A 531 11.11 10.00 -60.85
C THR A 531 10.24 10.88 -61.77
N ILE A 532 8.94 10.99 -61.51
CA ILE A 532 8.02 11.87 -62.24
C ILE A 532 8.45 13.33 -62.09
N PHE A 533 8.84 13.76 -60.89
CA PHE A 533 9.33 15.11 -60.63
C PHE A 533 10.61 15.44 -61.41
N PHE A 534 11.56 14.50 -61.51
CA PHE A 534 12.75 14.70 -62.33
C PHE A 534 12.44 14.69 -63.84
N LEU A 535 11.51 13.85 -64.29
CA LEU A 535 11.07 13.80 -65.69
C LEU A 535 10.30 15.07 -66.10
N SER A 536 9.43 15.61 -65.23
CA SER A 536 8.72 16.87 -65.48
C SER A 536 9.68 18.05 -65.56
N LYS A 537 10.66 18.11 -64.64
CA LYS A 537 11.70 19.14 -64.63
C LYS A 537 12.60 19.09 -65.87
N LYS A 538 12.85 17.89 -66.42
CA LYS A 538 13.61 17.72 -67.68
C LYS A 538 12.79 18.15 -68.91
N LYS A 539 11.47 17.96 -68.88
CA LYS A 539 10.54 18.40 -69.93
C LYS A 539 10.39 19.93 -69.97
N ASP A 540 10.39 20.59 -68.80
CA ASP A 540 10.39 22.05 -68.71
C ASP A 540 11.71 22.67 -69.17
N ARG A 541 12.85 22.01 -68.89
CA ARG A 541 14.16 22.46 -69.38
C ARG A 541 14.28 22.43 -70.91
N ASN A 542 13.59 21.50 -71.58
CA ASN A 542 13.51 21.44 -73.04
C ASN A 542 12.49 22.43 -73.65
N LYS A 543 11.68 23.11 -72.83
CA LYS A 543 10.74 24.16 -73.27
C LYS A 543 11.37 25.56 -73.30
N PHE A 544 12.52 25.75 -72.63
CA PHE A 544 13.29 27.00 -72.59
C PHE A 544 14.53 27.00 -73.50
N LEU A 545 14.77 25.93 -74.27
CA LEU A 545 15.91 25.79 -75.20
C LEU A 545 15.46 25.49 -76.63
N LYS A 546 14.34 26.09 -77.06
CA LYS A 546 13.90 26.05 -78.46
C LYS A 546 13.83 27.45 -79.05
#